data_AF-A0A8F6XYW1-F1
#
_entry.id   AF-A0A8F6XYW1-F1
#
_cell.length_a   1.000
_cell.length_b   1.000
_cell.length_c   1.000
_cell.angle_alpha   90.00
_cell.angle_beta   90.00
_cell.angle_gamma   90.00
#
_symmetry.space_group_name_H-M   'P 1'
#
loop_
_entity.id
_entity.type
_entity.pdbx_description
1 polymer ?
#
loop_
_entity_poly.entity_id
_entity_poly.type
_entity_poly.pdbx_seq_one_letter_code
_entity_poly.pdbx_strand_id
1 'polypeptide(L)' 'LPPTIQQLALRKLLMIDHAETINDLSLPPANHLEKLSHDRQGQYSIRINNQYRICFAIRNGNEFYDVEIVDYHHG' A
#
# COMPACT_ATOMS: atom_id res chain seq x y z
N LEU A 1 7.26 4.71 -13.20
CA LEU A 1 6.09 5.32 -12.52
C LEU A 1 5.77 6.67 -13.15
N PRO A 2 4.53 6.92 -13.59
CA PRO A 2 4.13 8.23 -14.14
C PRO A 2 4.46 9.37 -13.18
N PRO A 3 4.99 10.51 -13.66
CA PRO A 3 5.32 11.66 -12.80
C PRO A 3 4.14 12.14 -11.93
N THR A 4 2.92 12.01 -12.45
CA THR A 4 1.68 12.41 -11.79
C THR A 4 1.40 11.68 -10.48
N ILE A 5 1.97 10.48 -10.27
CA ILE A 5 1.76 9.69 -9.06
C ILE A 5 2.95 9.69 -8.11
N GLN A 6 4.13 10.14 -8.54
CA GLN A 6 5.38 9.96 -7.76
C GLN A 6 5.32 10.65 -6.40
N GLN A 7 4.83 11.89 -6.34
CA GLN A 7 4.73 12.63 -5.07
C GLN A 7 3.76 11.96 -4.10
N LEU A 8 2.63 11.46 -4.61
CA LEU A 8 1.63 10.81 -3.77
C LEU A 8 2.10 9.43 -3.33
N ALA A 9 2.73 8.67 -4.23
CA ALA A 9 3.37 7.39 -3.91
C ALA A 9 4.43 7.56 -2.83
N LEU A 10 5.31 8.57 -2.95
CA LEU A 10 6.32 8.87 -1.93
C LEU A 10 5.70 9.17 -0.56
N ARG A 11 4.65 9.99 -0.50
CA ARG A 11 3.93 10.24 0.76
C ARG A 11 3.38 8.96 1.37
N LYS A 12 2.79 8.08 0.57
CA LYS A 12 2.27 6.78 1.04
C LYS A 12 3.37 5.84 1.51
N LEU A 13 4.51 5.81 0.82
CA LEU A 13 5.68 5.02 1.24
C LEU A 13 6.22 5.49 2.58
N LEU A 14 6.36 6.81 2.78
CA LEU A 14 6.73 7.37 4.08
C LEU A 14 5.71 7.02 5.16
N MET A 15 4.41 7.01 4.85
CA MET A 15 3.41 6.57 5.82
C MET A 15 3.55 5.09 6.21
N ILE A 16 3.91 4.21 5.27
CA ILE A 16 4.19 2.79 5.56
C ILE A 16 5.45 2.66 6.42
N ASP A 17 6.51 3.37 6.06
CA ASP A 17 7.80 3.33 6.78
C ASP A 17 7.67 3.80 8.24
N HIS A 18 6.78 4.76 8.49
CA HIS A 18 6.51 5.30 9.82
C HIS A 18 5.37 4.60 10.58
N ALA A 19 4.65 3.66 9.97
CA ALA A 19 3.54 2.98 10.62
C ALA A 19 4.07 2.01 11.67
N GLU A 20 3.51 2.04 12.89
CA GLU A 20 3.83 1.05 13.92
C GLU A 20 2.93 -0.18 13.80
N THR A 21 1.71 0.01 13.28
CA THR A 21 0.73 -1.05 13.07
C THR A 21 -0.04 -0.86 11.77
N ILE A 22 -0.64 -1.94 11.28
CA ILE A 22 -1.53 -1.89 10.11
C ILE A 22 -2.74 -0.95 10.30
N ASN A 23 -3.14 -0.70 11.54
CA ASN A 23 -4.27 0.18 11.84
C ASN A 23 -3.93 1.65 11.55
N ASP A 24 -2.66 2.04 11.66
CA ASP A 24 -2.20 3.39 11.33
C ASP A 24 -2.45 3.71 9.84
N LEU A 25 -2.36 2.68 9.00
CA LEU A 25 -2.65 2.77 7.57
C LEU A 25 -4.15 2.76 7.26
N SER A 26 -5.01 2.40 8.22
CA SER A 26 -6.48 2.47 8.07
C SER A 26 -7.05 3.83 8.47
N LEU A 27 -6.35 4.60 9.32
CA LEU A 27 -6.82 5.90 9.83
C LEU A 27 -7.10 6.92 8.70
N PRO A 28 -6.23 7.10 7.69
CA PRO A 28 -6.50 7.99 6.58
C PRO A 28 -7.53 7.33 5.65
N PRO A 29 -8.75 7.85 5.51
CA PRO A 29 -9.80 7.19 4.72
C PRO A 29 -9.39 7.00 3.25
N ALA A 30 -8.57 7.91 2.72
CA ALA A 30 -8.03 7.87 1.37
C ALA A 30 -7.04 6.71 1.11
N ASN A 31 -6.54 6.03 2.16
CA ASN A 31 -5.69 4.86 1.97
C ASN A 31 -6.47 3.68 1.41
N HIS A 32 -7.77 3.57 1.72
CA HIS A 32 -8.59 2.41 1.33
C HIS A 32 -7.83 1.09 1.56
N LEU A 33 -7.34 0.88 2.79
CA LEU A 33 -6.58 -0.30 3.13
C LEU A 33 -7.41 -1.55 2.82
N GLU A 34 -6.82 -2.47 2.06
CA GLU A 34 -7.47 -3.69 1.62
C GLU A 34 -6.56 -4.89 1.86
N LYS A 35 -7.08 -5.96 2.47
CA LYS A 35 -6.37 -7.24 2.57
C LYS A 35 -6.58 -8.01 1.27
N LEU A 36 -5.49 -8.36 0.61
CA LEU A 36 -5.54 -9.07 -0.67
C LEU A 36 -5.83 -10.56 -0.49
N SER A 37 -6.37 -11.17 -1.54
CA SER A 37 -6.80 -12.57 -1.56
C SER A 37 -6.21 -13.32 -2.77
N HIS A 38 -6.48 -14.63 -2.87
CA HIS A 38 -6.01 -15.50 -3.95
C HIS A 38 -4.49 -15.48 -4.10
N ASP A 39 -3.97 -15.15 -5.29
CA ASP A 39 -2.54 -15.19 -5.62
C ASP A 39 -1.68 -14.22 -4.78
N ARG A 40 -2.33 -13.26 -4.10
CA ARG A 40 -1.69 -12.29 -3.22
C ARG A 40 -2.12 -12.46 -1.76
N GLN A 41 -2.58 -13.65 -1.38
CA GLN A 41 -2.97 -13.94 0.00
C GLN A 41 -1.83 -13.62 0.98
N GLY A 42 -2.15 -12.89 2.05
CA GLY A 42 -1.16 -12.45 3.04
C GLY A 42 -0.57 -11.07 2.78
N GLN A 43 -0.85 -10.48 1.62
CA GLN A 43 -0.53 -9.09 1.34
C GLN A 43 -1.71 -8.15 1.64
N TYR A 44 -1.37 -6.87 1.73
CA TYR A 44 -2.26 -5.74 1.89
C TYR A 44 -2.00 -4.75 0.77
N SER A 45 -2.96 -3.85 0.54
CA SER A 45 -2.77 -2.74 -0.38
C SER A 45 -3.33 -1.43 0.16
N ILE A 46 -2.70 -0.32 -0.23
CA ILE A 46 -3.24 1.04 -0.08
C ILE A 46 -3.30 1.75 -1.42
N ARG A 47 -4.30 2.60 -1.59
CA ARG A 47 -4.55 3.36 -2.81
C ARG A 47 -3.58 4.54 -2.94
N ILE A 48 -2.95 4.66 -4.10
CA ILE A 48 -2.31 5.91 -4.54
C ILE A 48 -3.36 6.76 -5.25
N ASN A 49 -3.99 6.23 -6.29
CA ASN A 49 -5.11 6.87 -6.99
C ASN A 49 -6.06 5.80 -7.57
N ASN A 50 -6.93 6.17 -8.51
CA ASN A 50 -7.88 5.22 -9.09
C ASN A 50 -7.20 4.04 -9.80
N GLN A 51 -5.98 4.19 -10.32
CA GLN A 51 -5.27 3.19 -11.11
C GLN A 51 -4.15 2.47 -10.35
N TYR A 52 -3.47 3.16 -9.43
CA TYR A 52 -2.27 2.64 -8.79
C TYR A 52 -2.50 2.30 -7.31
N ARG A 53 -1.91 1.19 -6.88
CA ARG A 53 -1.88 0.75 -5.46
C ARG A 53 -0.45 0.47 -5.04
N ILE A 54 -0.18 0.63 -3.74
CA ILE A 54 1.01 0.03 -3.10
C ILE A 54 0.57 -1.28 -2.48
N CYS A 55 1.22 -2.38 -2.83
CA CYS A 55 1.05 -3.68 -2.18
C CYS A 55 2.23 -3.96 -1.27
N PHE A 56 1.99 -4.63 -0.15
CA PHE A 56 3.02 -4.96 0.84
C PHE A 56 2.55 -6.13 1.72
N ALA A 57 3.50 -6.82 2.35
CA ALA A 57 3.26 -7.83 3.35
C ALA A 57 3.62 -7.33 4.75
N ILE A 58 3.15 -8.04 5.78
CA ILE A 58 3.40 -7.69 7.20
C ILE A 58 3.91 -8.93 7.92
N ARG A 59 5.03 -8.79 8.64
CA ARG A 59 5.61 -9.83 9.50
C ARG A 59 5.63 -9.32 10.93
N ASN A 60 5.49 -10.23 11.89
CA ASN A 60 5.57 -9.92 13.33
C ASN A 60 4.62 -8.81 13.83
N GLY A 61 3.60 -8.44 13.04
CA GLY A 61 2.60 -7.42 13.36
C GLY A 61 2.96 -5.98 12.96
N ASN A 62 4.24 -5.67 12.76
CA ASN A 62 4.72 -4.29 12.53
C ASN A 62 5.85 -4.16 11.50
N GLU A 63 6.35 -5.27 10.93
CA GLU A 63 7.41 -5.25 9.94
C GLU A 63 6.79 -5.28 8.55
N PHE A 64 6.81 -4.15 7.84
CA PHE A 64 6.30 -4.02 6.48
C PHE A 64 7.39 -4.37 5.45
N TYR A 65 7.10 -5.28 4.52
CA TYR A 65 8.07 -5.77 3.54
C TYR A 65 7.40 -6.11 2.19
N ASP A 66 8.21 -6.49 1.20
CA ASP A 66 7.78 -6.76 -0.18
C ASP A 66 6.90 -5.63 -0.76
N VAL A 67 7.33 -4.38 -0.51
CA VAL A 67 6.61 -3.18 -0.90
C VAL A 67 6.77 -2.93 -2.40
N GLU A 68 5.66 -2.94 -3.13
CA GLU A 68 5.61 -2.74 -4.58
C GLU A 68 4.52 -1.75 -4.99
N ILE A 69 4.72 -1.02 -6.09
CA ILE A 69 3.69 -0.18 -6.70
C ILE A 69 3.16 -0.89 -7.95
N VAL A 70 1.87 -1.17 -7.96
CA VAL A 70 1.19 -1.90 -9.04
C VAL A 70 0.20 -1.02 -9.77
N ASP A 71 0.10 -1.23 -11.08
CA ASP A 71 -0.99 -0.71 -11.91
C ASP A 71 -2.16 -1.71 -11.87
N TYR A 72 -3.21 -1.36 -11.14
CA TYR A 72 -4.34 -2.25 -10.87
C TYR A 72 -5.34 -2.34 -12.03
N HIS A 73 -5.24 -1.46 -13.04
CA HIS A 73 -6.11 -1.51 -14.23
C HIS A 73 -5.50 -2.28 -15.40
N HIS A 74 -4.21 -2.63 -15.32
CA HIS A 74 -3.50 -3.38 -16.35
C HIS A 74 -2.97 -4.73 -15.81
N GLY A 75 -3.48 -5.17 -14.65
CA GLY A 75 -3.19 -6.46 -14.04
C GLY A 75 -4.12 -7.57 -14.52
#